data_AF-A0A2V8Y2M4-F1
#
_entry.id   AF-A0A2V8Y2M4-F1
#
_cell.length_a   1.000
_cell.length_b   1.000
_cell.length_c   1.000
_cell.angle_alpha   90.00
_cell.angle_beta   90.00
_cell.angle_gamma   90.00
#
_symmetry.space_group_name_H-M   'P 1'
#
loop_
_entity.id
_entity.type
_entity.pdbx_description
1 polymer ?
#
loop_
_entity_poly.entity_id
_entity_poly.type
_entity_poly.pdbx_seq_one_letter_code
_entity_poly.pdbx_strand_id
1 'polypeptide(L)'
;MVGQGKETPLSDMTLKYPLWQHHYMQAMAETRPELMKSKIGDAEQVLSLRLRQLASTAGDYEEQIALAAALRYLKSLKNSRLTQ
;
A
#
# COMPACT_ATOMS: atom_id res chain seq x y z
N MET A 1 34.18 4.27 15.67
CA MET A 1 34.04 4.22 14.22
C MET A 1 32.76 3.48 13.89
N VAL A 2 31.90 4.08 13.05
CA VAL A 2 30.90 3.49 12.12
C VAL A 2 30.02 2.37 12.72
N GLY A 3 28.74 2.57 13.03
CA GLY A 3 27.69 2.92 12.08
C GLY A 3 27.07 1.63 11.53
N GLN A 4 25.99 1.14 12.14
CA GLN A 4 25.17 0.08 11.56
C GLN A 4 23.69 0.41 11.79
N GLY A 5 23.21 1.39 11.03
CA GLY A 5 21.79 1.49 10.72
C GLY A 5 21.40 0.21 9.99
N LYS A 6 20.66 -0.66 10.66
CA LYS A 6 20.03 -1.81 10.02
C LYS A 6 18.85 -1.30 9.22
N GLU A 7 19.12 -0.80 8.03
CA GLU A 7 18.15 -0.75 6.95
C GLU A 7 17.88 -2.21 6.59
N THR A 8 16.90 -2.83 7.25
CA THR A 8 16.36 -4.12 6.81
C THR A 8 15.99 -3.98 5.35
N PRO A 9 16.64 -4.72 4.43
CA PRO A 9 16.23 -4.72 3.05
C PRO A 9 14.78 -5.22 3.04
N LEU A 10 13.86 -4.46 2.46
CA LEU A 10 12.49 -4.90 2.18
C LEU A 10 12.44 -6.16 1.26
N SER A 11 13.60 -6.70 0.89
CA SER A 11 13.85 -7.80 -0.04
C SER A 11 13.31 -9.16 0.41
N ASP A 12 13.22 -9.44 1.71
CA ASP A 12 12.86 -10.78 2.23
C ASP A 12 11.43 -10.89 2.78
N MET A 13 10.57 -9.90 2.54
CA MET A 13 9.13 -10.08 2.77
C MET A 13 8.53 -10.79 1.57
N THR A 14 8.32 -12.10 1.66
CA THR A 14 7.42 -12.81 0.75
C THR A 14 6.01 -12.24 0.92
N LEU A 15 5.67 -11.27 0.08
CA LEU A 15 4.36 -10.66 0.03
C LEU A 15 3.33 -11.73 -0.32
N LYS A 16 2.35 -11.94 0.56
CA LYS A 16 1.26 -12.90 0.35
C LYS A 16 0.41 -12.54 -0.87
N TYR A 17 0.30 -11.24 -1.15
CA TYR A 17 -0.47 -10.70 -2.27
C TYR A 17 0.37 -9.66 -3.03
N PRO A 18 1.42 -10.11 -3.74
CA PRO A 18 2.49 -9.24 -4.23
C PRO A 18 2.01 -8.15 -5.19
N LEU A 19 0.94 -8.40 -5.94
CA LEU A 19 0.41 -7.46 -6.92
C LEU A 19 -0.01 -6.14 -6.26
N TRP A 20 -1.03 -6.16 -5.40
CA TRP A 20 -1.52 -4.93 -4.78
C TRP A 20 -0.61 -4.46 -3.64
N GLN A 21 0.09 -5.36 -2.95
CA GLN A 21 0.98 -5.00 -1.86
C GLN A 21 2.18 -4.18 -2.34
N HIS A 22 2.75 -4.45 -3.52
CA HIS A 22 3.82 -3.61 -4.07
C HIS A 22 3.37 -2.16 -4.28
N HIS A 23 2.21 -1.95 -4.89
CA HIS A 23 1.69 -0.61 -5.12
C HIS A 23 1.42 0.13 -3.81
N TYR A 24 0.87 -0.58 -2.81
CA TYR A 24 0.69 -0.03 -1.47
C TYR A 24 2.03 0.39 -0.83
N MET A 25 3.05 -0.47 -0.85
CA MET A 25 4.37 -0.14 -0.30
C MET A 25 5.04 1.02 -1.02
N GLN A 26 4.92 1.10 -2.35
CA GLN A 26 5.45 2.23 -3.12
C GLN A 26 4.78 3.55 -2.73
N ALA A 27 3.46 3.55 -2.50
CA ALA A 27 2.75 4.73 -2.03
C ALA A 27 3.16 5.13 -0.60
N MET A 28 3.44 4.16 0.26
CA MET A 28 3.90 4.36 1.63
C MET A 28 5.34 4.90 1.72
N ALA A 29 6.21 4.43 0.82
CA ALA A 29 7.62 4.81 0.78
C ALA A 29 7.85 6.17 0.08
N GLU A 30 6.87 6.70 -0.66
CA GLU A 30 7.01 7.99 -1.33
C GLU A 30 6.98 9.14 -0.30
N THR A 31 8.07 9.92 -0.29
CA THR A 31 8.27 11.05 0.61
C THR A 31 8.00 12.38 -0.07
N ARG A 32 8.01 12.41 -1.42
CA ARG A 32 7.79 13.62 -2.21
C ARG A 32 6.29 13.93 -2.36
N PRO A 33 5.79 15.06 -1.81
CA PRO A 33 4.37 15.37 -1.81
C PRO A 33 3.73 15.41 -3.22
N GLU A 34 4.47 15.87 -4.22
CA GLU A 34 4.04 16.01 -5.60
C GLU A 34 3.80 14.66 -6.28
N LEU A 35 4.61 13.64 -5.97
CA LEU A 35 4.46 12.29 -6.52
C LEU A 35 3.59 11.41 -5.63
N MET A 36 3.54 11.69 -4.32
CA MET A 36 2.77 10.93 -3.35
C MET A 36 1.28 10.89 -3.71
N LYS A 37 0.69 12.00 -4.16
CA LYS A 37 -0.71 11.99 -4.63
C LYS A 37 -0.92 11.00 -5.77
N SER A 38 -0.01 10.97 -6.74
CA SER A 38 -0.06 10.05 -7.88
C SER A 38 0.09 8.60 -7.42
N LYS A 39 1.11 8.31 -6.60
CA LYS A 39 1.38 6.96 -6.10
C LYS A 39 0.26 6.41 -5.22
N ILE A 40 -0.33 7.26 -4.37
CA ILE A 40 -1.53 6.90 -3.61
C ILE A 40 -2.69 6.60 -4.56
N GLY A 41 -2.92 7.43 -5.59
CA GLY A 41 -3.97 7.20 -6.58
C GLY A 41 -3.79 5.90 -7.38
N ASP A 42 -2.57 5.57 -7.78
CA ASP A 42 -2.23 4.31 -8.45
C ASP A 42 -2.52 3.11 -7.54
N ALA A 43 -2.10 3.19 -6.28
CA ALA A 43 -2.38 2.14 -5.29
C ALA A 43 -3.88 2.00 -5.01
N GLU A 44 -4.61 3.09 -4.79
CA GLU A 44 -6.07 3.07 -4.57
C GLU A 44 -6.81 2.36 -5.73
N GLN A 45 -6.40 2.60 -6.98
CA GLN A 45 -6.97 1.96 -8.15
C GLN A 45 -6.73 0.44 -8.16
N VAL A 46 -5.49 0.01 -7.95
CA VAL A 46 -5.13 -1.42 -7.94
C VAL A 46 -5.84 -2.15 -6.81
N LEU A 47 -5.86 -1.56 -5.61
CA LEU A 47 -6.53 -2.15 -4.44
C LEU A 47 -8.05 -2.24 -4.65
N SER A 48 -8.67 -1.20 -5.22
CA SER A 48 -10.12 -1.20 -5.51
C SER A 48 -10.49 -2.19 -6.61
N LEU A 49 -9.63 -2.36 -7.62
CA LEU A 49 -9.81 -3.38 -8.65
C LEU A 49 -9.75 -4.78 -8.04
N ARG A 50 -8.74 -5.06 -7.20
CA ARG A 50 -8.61 -6.36 -6.54
C ARG A 50 -9.81 -6.66 -5.65
N LEU A 51 -10.29 -5.68 -4.88
CA LEU A 51 -11.45 -5.87 -4.02
C LEU A 51 -12.71 -6.25 -4.82
N ARG A 52 -12.92 -5.64 -6.00
CA ARG A 52 -14.01 -6.01 -6.92
C ARG A 52 -13.85 -7.43 -7.48
N GLN A 53 -12.63 -7.84 -7.81
CA GLN A 53 -12.35 -9.21 -8.25
C GLN A 53 -12.63 -10.23 -7.14
N LEU A 54 -12.27 -9.90 -5.89
CA LEU A 54 -12.58 -10.76 -4.74
C LEU A 54 -14.07 -10.86 -4.45
N ALA A 55 -14.86 -9.82 -4.71
CA ALA A 55 -16.31 -9.88 -4.53
C ALA A 55 -16.99 -10.94 -5.43
N SER A 56 -16.36 -11.31 -6.55
CA SER A 56 -16.81 -12.42 -7.42
C SER A 56 -16.28 -13.80 -7.02
N THR A 57 -15.39 -13.88 -6.02
CA THR A 57 -14.75 -15.14 -5.59
C THR A 57 -15.06 -15.39 -4.11
N ALA A 58 -15.92 -16.36 -3.82
CA ALA A 58 -16.26 -16.71 -2.45
C ALA A 58 -15.04 -17.38 -1.77
N GLY A 59 -14.43 -16.72 -0.78
CA GLY A 59 -13.42 -17.38 0.08
C GLY A 59 -12.33 -16.48 0.66
N ASP A 60 -11.96 -15.39 -0.01
CA ASP A 60 -10.76 -14.63 0.36
C ASP A 60 -11.04 -13.49 1.36
N TYR A 61 -11.72 -13.81 2.46
CA TYR A 61 -12.06 -12.84 3.52
C TYR A 61 -10.83 -12.13 4.11
N GLU A 62 -9.71 -12.85 4.25
CA GLU A 62 -8.48 -12.28 4.77
C GLU A 62 -7.91 -11.21 3.82
N GLU A 63 -7.88 -11.48 2.52
CA GLU A 63 -7.40 -10.50 1.53
C GLU A 63 -8.35 -9.30 1.45
N GLN A 64 -9.67 -9.51 1.54
CA GLN A 64 -10.65 -8.42 1.58
C GLN A 64 -10.45 -7.49 2.78
N ILE A 65 -10.23 -8.04 3.97
CA ILE A 65 -9.95 -7.26 5.18
C ILE A 65 -8.64 -6.48 5.01
N ALA A 66 -7.59 -7.12 4.49
CA ALA A 66 -6.30 -6.46 4.26
C ALA A 66 -6.41 -5.30 3.25
N LEU A 67 -7.13 -5.50 2.15
CA LEU A 67 -7.38 -4.47 1.14
C LEU A 67 -8.19 -3.30 1.70
N ALA A 68 -9.25 -3.58 2.46
CA ALA A 68 -10.09 -2.55 3.08
C ALA A 68 -9.27 -1.70 4.08
N ALA A 69 -8.43 -2.34 4.89
CA ALA A 69 -7.53 -1.65 5.81
C ALA A 69 -6.50 -0.78 5.06
N ALA A 70 -5.89 -1.31 4.01
CA ALA A 70 -4.91 -0.58 3.20
C ALA A 70 -5.53 0.64 2.50
N LEU A 71 -6.74 0.51 1.91
CA LEU A 71 -7.47 1.63 1.32
C LEU A 71 -7.81 2.72 2.34
N ARG A 72 -8.24 2.35 3.54
CA ARG A 72 -8.50 3.32 4.62
C ARG A 72 -7.23 4.08 5.01
N TYR A 73 -6.11 3.37 5.09
CA TYR A 73 -4.83 3.99 5.42
C TYR A 73 -4.36 4.96 4.33
N LEU A 74 -4.44 4.57 3.05
CA LEU A 74 -4.06 5.45 1.94
C LEU A 74 -4.88 6.75 1.91
N LYS A 75 -6.18 6.68 2.17
CA LYS A 75 -7.04 7.87 2.31
C LYS A 75 -6.62 8.75 3.48
N SER A 76 -6.30 8.16 4.62
CA SER A 76 -5.79 8.90 5.77
C SER A 76 -4.46 9.58 5.46
N LEU A 77 -3.52 8.87 4.82
CA LEU A 77 -2.20 9.37 4.45
C LEU A 77 -2.30 10.56 3.50
N LYS A 78 -3.18 10.44 2.49
CA LYS A 78 -3.51 11.52 1.56
C LYS A 78 -4.09 12.71 2.30
N ASN A 79 -5.02 12.53 3.23
CA ASN A 79 -5.62 13.66 3.93
C ASN A 79 -4.68 14.32 4.94
N SER A 80 -3.85 13.55 5.66
CA SER A 80 -2.97 14.07 6.71
C SER A 80 -1.77 14.85 6.17
N ARG A 81 -1.26 14.46 5.00
CA ARG A 81 -0.07 15.09 4.40
C ARG A 81 -0.39 16.16 3.35
N LEU A 82 -1.67 16.39 3.06
CA LEU A 82 -2.14 17.49 2.21
C LEU A 82 -2.61 18.71 2.99
N THR A 83 -2.68 18.60 4.32
CA THR A 83 -2.98 19.70 5.24
C THR A 83 -1.73 20.26 5.94
N GLN A 84 -0.54 19.77 5.61
CA GLN A 84 0.76 20.36 6.03
C GLN A 84 1.39 21.09 4.85
#